data_AF-A0A3R7X6E8-F1
#
_entry.id   AF-A0A3R7X6E8-F1
#
_cell.length_a   1.000
_cell.length_b   1.000
_cell.length_c   1.000
_cell.angle_alpha   90.00
_cell.angle_beta   90.00
_cell.angle_gamma   90.00
#
_symmetry.space_group_name_H-M   'P 1'
#
loop_
_entity.id
_entity.type
_entity.pdbx_description
1 polymer ?
#
loop_
_entity_poly.entity_id
_entity_poly.type
_entity_poly.pdbx_seq_one_letter_code
_entity_poly.pdbx_strand_id
1 'polypeptide(L)'
;MEGRITPYGKRKLSDTTRRAIYDMLLEISAAGKLTHGSCKKVAGMFKCHWKTVSRVWHRGRDSLRQGSAVADVDSKFKGNSGAK
;
A
#
# COMPACT_ATOMS: atom_id res chain seq x y z
N MET A 1 -10.55 16.36 21.54
CA MET A 1 -11.37 16.43 20.31
C MET A 1 -11.34 15.04 19.67
N GLU A 2 -12.22 14.16 20.11
CA GLU A 2 -12.29 12.75 19.69
C GLU A 2 -13.41 12.60 18.65
N GLY A 3 -13.04 12.32 17.40
CA GLY A 3 -13.96 12.36 16.26
C GLY A 3 -13.94 11.10 15.41
N ARG A 4 -14.93 10.24 15.67
CA ARG A 4 -15.60 9.30 14.74
C ARG A 4 -14.84 8.05 14.26
N ILE A 5 -15.02 6.99 15.05
CA ILE A 5 -14.92 5.59 14.62
C ILE A 5 -16.19 5.23 13.83
N THR A 6 -16.04 4.91 12.54
CA THR A 6 -17.07 4.19 11.76
C THR A 6 -16.57 2.76 11.54
N PRO A 7 -17.37 1.70 11.78
CA PRO A 7 -16.83 0.34 11.91
C PRO A 7 -16.31 -0.28 10.61
N TYR A 8 -16.67 0.23 9.43
CA TYR A 8 -16.10 -0.20 8.13
C TYR A 8 -15.96 0.95 7.12
N GLY A 9 -15.75 2.17 7.62
CA GLY A 9 -15.52 3.35 6.79
C GLY A 9 -14.15 3.28 6.11
N LYS A 10 -14.09 3.56 4.81
CA LYS A 10 -12.89 3.60 3.96
C LYS A 10 -11.84 4.55 4.55
N ARG A 11 -11.06 4.11 5.54
CA ARG A 11 -9.94 4.86 6.09
C ARG A 11 -8.89 4.92 4.98
N LYS A 12 -8.91 6.00 4.21
CA LYS A 12 -7.89 6.29 3.19
C LYS A 12 -6.56 6.25 3.94
N LEU A 13 -5.79 5.19 3.71
CA LEU A 13 -4.39 5.17 4.12
C LEU A 13 -3.73 6.40 3.51
N SER A 14 -3.04 7.17 4.33
CA SER A 14 -2.24 8.29 3.84
C SER A 14 -1.10 7.75 3.00
N ASP A 15 -0.64 8.54 2.04
CA ASP A 15 0.42 8.13 1.12
C ASP A 15 1.74 7.86 1.85
N THR A 16 2.01 8.59 2.93
CA THR A 16 3.11 8.31 3.87
C THR A 16 3.01 6.90 4.47
N THR A 17 1.81 6.47 4.88
CA THR A 17 1.60 5.12 5.42
C THR A 17 1.78 4.06 4.35
N ARG A 18 1.36 4.32 3.10
CA ARG A 18 1.62 3.40 1.98
C ARG A 18 3.11 3.27 1.67
N ARG A 19 3.85 4.38 1.74
CA ARG A 19 5.31 4.40 1.57
C ARG A 19 5.99 3.55 2.64
N ALA A 20 5.63 3.75 3.91
CA ALA A 20 6.16 2.98 5.03
C ALA A 20 5.83 1.47 4.92
N ILE A 21 4.62 1.13 4.46
CA ILE A 21 4.25 -0.28 4.17
C ILE A 21 5.16 -0.86 3.09
N TYR A 22 5.41 -0.12 2.01
CA TYR A 22 6.27 -0.60 0.93
C TYR A 22 7.73 -0.76 1.35
N ASP A 23 8.24 0.18 2.14
CA ASP A 23 9.60 0.14 2.67
C ASP A 23 9.81 -1.09 3.57
N MET A 24 8.88 -1.33 4.51
CA MET A 24 8.87 -2.54 5.33
C MET A 24 8.74 -3.82 4.50
N LEU A 25 7.93 -3.80 3.44
CA LEU A 25 7.83 -4.94 2.51
C LEU A 25 9.14 -5.17 1.76
N LEU A 26 9.89 -4.12 1.46
CA LEU A 26 11.18 -4.17 0.79
C LEU A 26 12.25 -4.75 1.72
N GLU A 27 12.29 -4.32 2.98
CA GLU A 27 13.18 -4.86 4.02
C GLU A 27 12.97 -6.36 4.25
N ILE A 28 11.71 -6.82 4.29
CA ILE A 28 11.39 -8.25 4.48
C ILE A 28 11.40 -9.06 3.17
N SER A 29 11.50 -8.40 2.02
CA SER A 29 11.53 -9.04 0.70
C SER A 29 12.96 -9.44 0.35
N ALA A 30 13.26 -10.73 0.35
CA ALA A 30 14.52 -11.24 -0.17
C ALA A 30 14.45 -11.38 -1.70
N ALA A 31 15.42 -10.81 -2.42
CA ALA A 31 15.54 -10.92 -3.89
C ALA A 31 14.28 -10.46 -4.67
N GLY A 32 13.55 -9.48 -4.15
CA GLY A 32 12.32 -8.96 -4.77
C GLY A 32 11.11 -9.91 -4.68
N LYS A 33 11.18 -10.97 -3.87
CA LYS A 33 10.06 -11.87 -3.60
C LYS A 33 9.60 -11.71 -2.15
N LEU A 34 8.30 -11.51 -1.98
CA LEU A 34 7.68 -11.55 -0.65
C LEU A 34 7.54 -13.00 -0.20
N THR A 35 8.10 -13.31 0.96
CA THR A 35 7.88 -14.60 1.64
C THR A 35 6.40 -14.77 1.98
N HIS A 36 5.93 -16.02 1.98
CA HIS A 36 4.55 -16.34 2.32
C HIS A 36 4.22 -15.81 3.73
N GLY A 37 3.15 -15.02 3.84
CA GLY A 37 2.72 -14.40 5.10
C GLY A 37 3.31 -13.02 5.40
N SER A 38 4.31 -12.54 4.66
CA SER A 38 4.91 -11.20 4.85
C SER A 38 3.88 -10.08 4.77
N CYS A 39 2.95 -10.14 3.82
CA CYS A 39 1.84 -9.18 3.72
C CYS A 39 0.95 -9.15 4.97
N LYS A 40 0.69 -10.31 5.58
CA LYS A 40 -0.16 -10.43 6.78
C LYS A 40 0.57 -9.89 8.02
N LYS A 41 1.87 -10.13 8.12
CA LYS A 41 2.73 -9.59 9.18
C LYS A 41 2.76 -8.06 9.15
N VAL A 42 3.06 -7.48 7.99
CA VAL A 42 3.05 -6.02 7.80
C VAL A 42 1.64 -5.45 8.01
N ALA A 43 0.61 -6.13 7.53
CA ALA A 43 -0.78 -5.70 7.75
C ALA A 43 -1.12 -5.57 9.24
N GLY A 44 -0.67 -6.52 10.07
CA GLY A 44 -0.82 -6.48 11.52
C GLY A 44 -0.10 -5.28 12.16
N MET A 45 1.13 -5.00 11.73
CA MET A 45 1.92 -3.86 12.23
C MET A 45 1.25 -2.51 11.95
N PHE A 46 0.69 -2.34 10.76
CA PHE A 46 0.02 -1.10 10.34
C PHE A 46 -1.48 -1.07 10.66
N LYS A 47 -2.02 -2.07 11.37
CA LYS A 47 -3.46 -2.26 11.66
C LYS A 47 -4.33 -2.05 10.40
N CYS A 48 -3.86 -2.56 9.26
CA CYS A 48 -4.54 -2.41 7.98
C CYS A 48 -4.90 -3.77 7.37
N HIS A 49 -5.77 -3.77 6.36
CA HIS A 49 -6.16 -5.01 5.70
C HIS A 49 -5.03 -5.53 4.80
N TRP A 50 -4.73 -6.83 4.87
CA TRP A 50 -3.66 -7.46 4.07
C TRP A 50 -3.80 -7.24 2.56
N LYS A 51 -5.05 -7.14 2.05
CA LYS A 51 -5.32 -6.77 0.65
C LYS A 51 -4.72 -5.42 0.27
N THR A 52 -4.67 -4.45 1.18
CA THR A 52 -4.07 -3.15 0.89
C THR A 52 -2.55 -3.25 0.77
N VAL A 53 -1.92 -4.01 1.67
CA VAL A 53 -0.47 -4.28 1.65
C VAL A 53 -0.09 -4.99 0.35
N SER A 54 -0.85 -6.02 -0.04
CA SER A 54 -0.68 -6.71 -1.33
C SER A 54 -0.83 -5.76 -2.51
N ARG A 55 -1.87 -4.90 -2.52
CA ARG A 55 -2.05 -3.91 -3.60
C ARG A 55 -0.90 -2.92 -3.70
N VAL A 56 -0.39 -2.42 -2.56
CA VAL A 56 0.78 -1.52 -2.50
C VAL A 56 2.00 -2.20 -3.13
N TRP A 57 2.26 -3.45 -2.77
CA TRP A 57 3.35 -4.24 -3.35
C TRP A 57 3.23 -4.37 -4.87
N HIS A 58 2.08 -4.84 -5.35
CA HIS A 58 1.86 -5.04 -6.79
C HIS A 58 1.98 -3.73 -7.56
N ARG A 59 1.46 -2.61 -7.04
CA ARG A 59 1.62 -1.29 -7.68
C ARG A 59 3.06 -0.84 -7.77
N GLY A 60 3.81 -0.92 -6.67
CA GLY A 60 5.22 -0.56 -6.67
C GLY A 60 6.00 -1.37 -7.70
N ARG A 61 5.72 -2.68 -7.80
CA ARG A 61 6.34 -3.55 -8.80
C ARG A 61 5.90 -3.26 -10.23
N ASP A 62 4.62 -2.99 -10.45
CA ASP A 62 4.09 -2.66 -11.78
C ASP A 62 4.67 -1.34 -12.29
N SER A 63 4.79 -0.34 -11.41
CA SER A 63 5.45 0.93 -11.71
C SER A 63 6.92 0.74 -12.10
N LEU A 64 7.68 -0.09 -11.37
CA LEU A 64 9.05 -0.44 -11.73
C LEU A 64 9.11 -1.19 -13.07
N ARG A 65 8.16 -2.10 -13.35
CA ARG A 65 8.08 -2.81 -14.64
C ARG A 65 7.74 -1.89 -15.81
N GLN A 66 6.97 -0.84 -15.58
CA GLN A 66 6.68 0.21 -16.56
C GLN A 66 7.87 1.14 -16.82
N GLY A 67 9.02 0.93 -16.15
CA GLY A 67 10.23 1.74 -16.33
C GLY A 67 10.29 2.97 -15.43
N SER A 68 9.46 3.05 -14.39
CA SER A 68 9.58 4.10 -13.38
C SER A 68 10.87 3.94 -12.59
N ALA A 69 11.61 5.03 -12.40
CA ALA A 69 12.82 5.04 -11.59
C ALA A 69 12.54 4.75 -10.10
N VAL A 70 11.30 4.97 -9.65
CA VAL A 70 10.87 4.77 -8.26
C VAL A 70 9.53 4.05 -8.23
N ALA A 71 9.36 3.14 -7.28
CA ALA A 71 8.09 2.47 -7.03
C ALA A 71 6.98 3.47 -6.66
N ASP A 72 6.00 3.64 -7.56
CA ASP A 72 4.77 4.38 -7.26
C ASP A 72 3.82 3.49 -6.45
N VAL A 73 3.73 3.78 -5.15
CA VAL A 73 2.85 3.11 -4.18
C VAL A 73 1.70 3.99 -3.71
N ASP A 74 1.61 5.18 -4.27
CA ASP A 74 0.57 6.15 -3.97
C ASP A 74 -0.80 5.60 -4.42
N SER A 75 -1.87 5.99 -3.73
CA SER A 75 -3.16 5.84 -4.38
C SER A 75 -3.30 6.99 -5.35
N LYS A 76 -3.31 6.67 -6.65
CA LYS A 76 -3.94 7.51 -7.69
C LYS A 76 -5.44 7.71 -7.39
N PHE A 77 -5.75 8.39 -6.28
CA PHE A 77 -6.94 9.19 -6.05
C PHE A 77 -6.54 10.66 -6.29
N LYS A 78 -5.63 10.90 -7.24
CA LYS A 78 -5.58 12.18 -7.94
C LYS A 78 -6.84 12.16 -8.81
N GLY A 79 -7.87 12.91 -8.39
CA GLY A 79 -9.18 12.90 -9.04
C GLY A 79 -9.05 13.10 -10.55
N ASN A 80 -9.40 12.08 -11.32
CA ASN A 80 -9.97 12.24 -12.64
C ASN A 80 -10.70 10.96 -13.03
N SER A 81 -11.99 10.91 -12.71
CA SER A 81 -12.94 10.08 -13.44
C SER A 81 -14.24 10.87 -13.53
N GLY A 82 -14.14 12.10 -14.04
CA GLY A 82 -15.22 12.59 -14.90
C GLY A 82 -15.28 11.62 -16.07
N ALA A 83 -16.18 10.65 -16.00
CA ALA A 83 -16.65 10.00 -17.20
C ALA A 83 -17.31 11.10 -18.04
N LYS A 84 -16.87 11.25 -19.30
CA LYS A 84 -17.63 12.00 -20.31
C LYS A 84 -18.91 11.24 -20.63
#